data_AF-A0A3D4AZU1-F1
#
_entry.id   AF-A0A3D4AZU1-F1
#
_cell.length_a   1.000
_cell.length_b   1.000
_cell.length_c   1.000
_cell.angle_alpha   90.00
_cell.angle_beta   90.00
_cell.angle_gamma   90.00
#
_symmetry.space_group_name_H-M   'P 1'
#
loop_
_entity.id
_entity.type
_entity.pdbx_description
1 polymer ?
#
loop_
_entity_poly.entity_id
_entity_poly.type
_entity_poly.pdbx_seq_one_letter_code
_entity_poly.pdbx_strand_id
1 'polypeptide(L)'
;QDHLAHCDVVSYWTWQAERLTQLEDDFARLEALSPQTRKVLGCYMWDYGNKKPMPLDLMKHQCEIGLRWLEEGRIEGIIFLASCICDLDIEAVEWTRGWIEEIVN
;
A
#
# COMPACT_ATOMS: atom_id res chain seq x y z
N GLN A 1 15.98 16.92 -2.74
CA GLN A 1 15.15 16.74 -1.53
C GLN A 1 14.22 17.93 -1.33
N ASP A 2 14.68 19.16 -1.55
CA ASP A 2 13.88 20.39 -1.43
C ASP A 2 12.51 20.36 -2.14
N HIS A 3 12.39 19.69 -3.28
CA HIS A 3 11.11 19.59 -3.99
C HIS A 3 10.02 18.85 -3.19
N LEU A 4 10.38 17.91 -2.29
CA LEU A 4 9.41 17.18 -1.46
C LEU A 4 8.78 18.09 -0.40
N ALA A 5 9.45 19.18 -0.01
CA ALA A 5 8.90 20.16 0.92
C ALA A 5 7.72 20.95 0.32
N HIS A 6 7.53 20.89 -1.00
CA HIS A 6 6.38 21.49 -1.69
C HIS A 6 5.21 20.51 -1.85
N CYS A 7 5.36 19.25 -1.46
CA CYS A 7 4.30 18.26 -1.51
C CYS A 7 3.60 18.18 -0.16
N ASP A 8 2.26 18.27 -0.16
CA ASP A 8 1.48 18.10 1.07
C ASP A 8 1.47 16.65 1.56
N VAL A 9 1.47 15.70 0.62
CA VAL A 9 1.37 14.25 0.86
C VAL A 9 2.24 13.50 -0.14
N VAL A 10 2.96 12.48 0.32
CA VAL A 10 3.63 11.50 -0.54
C VAL A 10 2.81 10.22 -0.54
N SER A 11 2.46 9.73 -1.73
CA SER A 11 1.94 8.37 -1.90
C SER A 11 3.07 7.41 -2.23
N TYR A 12 3.22 6.35 -1.44
CA TYR A 12 4.28 5.37 -1.59
C TYR A 12 3.76 4.09 -2.22
N TRP A 13 4.37 3.65 -3.32
CA TRP A 13 3.88 2.52 -4.13
C TRP A 13 5.01 1.52 -4.39
N THR A 14 4.71 0.23 -4.22
CA THR A 14 5.65 -0.86 -4.50
C THR A 14 5.31 -1.54 -5.82
N TRP A 15 6.13 -1.30 -6.86
CA TRP A 15 5.82 -1.69 -8.25
C TRP A 15 5.87 -3.21 -8.54
N GLN A 16 6.74 -3.95 -7.87
CA GLN A 16 6.93 -5.39 -8.04
C GLN A 16 6.51 -6.10 -6.76
N ALA A 17 5.67 -7.13 -6.85
CA ALA A 17 5.16 -7.80 -5.65
C ALA A 17 6.28 -8.32 -4.74
N GLU A 18 7.35 -8.90 -5.27
CA GLU A 18 8.43 -9.48 -4.46
C GLU A 18 9.15 -8.43 -3.58
N ARG A 19 9.11 -7.14 -3.97
CA ARG A 19 9.64 -6.02 -3.17
C ARG A 19 8.80 -5.72 -1.93
N LEU A 20 7.56 -6.21 -1.84
CA LEU A 20 6.74 -6.05 -0.63
C LEU A 20 7.39 -6.69 0.59
N THR A 21 8.22 -7.72 0.40
CA THR A 21 9.05 -8.30 1.48
C THR A 21 10.05 -7.32 2.12
N GLN A 22 10.30 -6.17 1.48
CA GLN A 22 11.18 -5.10 1.95
C GLN A 22 10.39 -3.81 2.28
N LEU A 23 9.05 -3.88 2.29
CA LEU A 23 8.18 -2.71 2.42
C LEU A 23 8.52 -1.86 3.64
N GLU A 24 8.75 -2.49 4.79
CA GLU A 24 9.06 -1.83 6.05
C GLU A 24 10.38 -1.07 6.02
N ASP A 25 11.44 -1.72 5.53
CA ASP A 25 12.77 -1.12 5.40
C ASP A 25 12.74 0.03 4.38
N ASP A 26 12.06 -0.18 3.27
CA ASP A 26 11.96 0.80 2.20
C ASP A 26 11.15 2.03 2.65
N PHE A 27 10.07 1.81 3.41
CA PHE A 27 9.25 2.88 3.97
C PHE A 27 9.99 3.65 5.07
N ALA A 28 10.79 2.98 5.90
CA ALA A 28 11.65 3.66 6.87
C ALA A 28 12.66 4.61 6.18
N ARG A 29 13.17 4.22 5.00
CA ARG A 29 14.01 5.13 4.18
C ARG A 29 13.21 6.32 3.66
N LEU A 30 11.96 6.13 3.25
CA LEU A 30 11.08 7.24 2.87
C LEU A 30 10.86 8.21 4.05
N GLU A 31 10.61 7.69 5.24
CA GLU A 31 10.41 8.50 6.45
C GLU A 31 11.67 9.33 6.77
N ALA A 32 12.86 8.76 6.61
CA ALA A 32 14.12 9.50 6.76
C ALA A 32 14.32 10.58 5.68
N LEU A 33 13.88 10.33 4.44
CA LEU A 33 14.00 11.27 3.33
C LEU A 33 13.01 12.43 3.40
N SER A 34 11.81 12.20 3.96
CA SER A 34 10.73 13.18 4.03
C SER A 34 10.04 13.15 5.40
N PRO A 35 10.73 13.57 6.47
CA PRO A 35 10.25 13.38 7.84
C PRO A 35 8.98 14.19 8.14
N GLN A 36 8.82 15.37 7.54
CA GLN A 36 7.72 16.29 7.82
C GLN A 36 6.53 16.14 6.87
N THR A 37 6.69 15.45 5.74
CA THR A 37 5.62 15.31 4.75
C THR A 37 4.67 14.19 5.15
N ARG A 38 3.37 14.42 5.00
CA ARG A 38 2.33 13.42 5.27
C ARG A 38 2.44 12.27 4.27
N LYS A 39 2.02 11.07 4.65
CA LYS A 39 2.25 9.86 3.86
C LYS A 39 0.96 9.07 3.72
N VAL A 40 0.77 8.47 2.55
CA VAL A 40 -0.29 7.49 2.29
C VAL A 40 0.31 6.27 1.62
N LEU A 41 -0.14 5.08 2.02
CA LEU A 41 0.32 3.84 1.43
C LEU A 41 -0.54 3.51 0.20
N GLY A 42 0.10 3.36 -0.94
CA GLY A 42 -0.53 2.83 -2.14
C GLY A 42 -0.40 1.32 -2.19
N CYS A 43 -1.53 0.62 -2.25
CA CYS A 43 -1.62 -0.82 -2.34
C CYS A 43 -2.08 -1.22 -3.75
N TYR A 44 -1.20 -1.86 -4.51
CA TYR A 44 -1.59 -2.45 -5.80
C TYR A 44 -2.21 -3.83 -5.56
N MET A 45 -3.42 -4.03 -6.07
CA MET A 45 -4.12 -5.32 -6.13
C MET A 45 -3.72 -6.14 -7.38
N TRP A 46 -2.97 -5.53 -8.30
CA TRP A 46 -2.34 -6.17 -9.44
C TRP A 46 -0.83 -5.96 -9.40
N ASP A 47 -0.05 -7.02 -9.60
CA ASP A 47 1.40 -6.92 -9.71
C ASP A 47 1.76 -6.45 -11.13
N TYR A 48 1.83 -5.13 -11.31
CA TYR A 48 2.17 -4.52 -12.60
C TYR A 48 3.59 -4.84 -13.06
N GLY A 49 4.54 -4.96 -12.11
CA GLY A 49 5.92 -5.32 -12.40
C GLY A 49 6.04 -6.68 -13.09
N ASN A 50 5.28 -7.68 -12.63
CA ASN A 50 5.29 -9.02 -13.21
C ASN A 50 4.08 -9.35 -14.10
N LYS A 51 3.15 -8.41 -14.27
CA LYS A 51 1.95 -8.53 -15.12
C LYS A 51 1.07 -9.72 -14.73
N LYS A 52 0.85 -9.91 -13.43
CA LYS A 52 0.04 -10.99 -12.86
C LYS A 52 -0.81 -10.47 -11.69
N PRO A 53 -1.84 -11.21 -11.25
CA PRO A 53 -2.53 -10.87 -10.00
C PRO A 53 -1.54 -10.75 -8.82
N MET A 54 -1.81 -9.85 -7.88
CA MET A 54 -1.03 -9.76 -6.64
C MET A 54 -1.11 -11.09 -5.89
N PRO A 55 0.02 -11.71 -5.48
CA PRO A 55 -0.01 -12.88 -4.62
C PRO A 55 -0.77 -12.59 -3.31
N LEU A 56 -1.64 -13.50 -2.89
CA LEU A 56 -2.56 -13.26 -1.77
C LEU A 56 -1.82 -12.99 -0.44
N ASP A 57 -0.73 -13.71 -0.18
CA ASP A 57 0.13 -13.52 0.98
C ASP A 57 0.74 -12.11 1.03
N LEU A 58 1.16 -11.58 -0.13
CA LEU A 58 1.72 -10.24 -0.24
C LEU A 58 0.64 -9.15 -0.23
N MET A 59 -0.58 -9.44 -0.70
CA MET A 59 -1.75 -8.57 -0.52
C MET A 59 -2.11 -8.44 0.96
N LYS A 60 -2.12 -9.56 1.69
CA LYS A 60 -2.33 -9.59 3.14
C LYS A 60 -1.26 -8.76 3.86
N HIS A 61 0.01 -9.01 3.56
CA HIS A 61 1.13 -8.30 4.17
C HIS A 61 1.02 -6.78 4.02
N GLN A 62 0.80 -6.27 2.81
CA GLN A 62 0.71 -4.82 2.58
C GLN A 62 -0.53 -4.19 3.25
N CYS A 63 -1.66 -4.91 3.33
CA CYS A 63 -2.87 -4.46 4.04
C CYS A 63 -2.68 -4.43 5.55
N GLU A 64 -2.21 -5.52 6.15
CA GLU A 64 -2.02 -5.65 7.59
C GLU A 64 -0.99 -4.65 8.12
N ILE A 65 0.11 -4.45 7.39
CA ILE A 65 1.08 -3.41 7.71
C ILE A 65 0.52 -2.01 7.52
N GLY A 66 -0.22 -1.78 6.44
CA GLY A 66 -0.91 -0.51 6.22
C GLY A 66 -1.83 -0.16 7.38
N LEU A 67 -2.64 -1.11 7.85
CA LEU A 67 -3.52 -0.93 9.00
C LEU A 67 -2.74 -0.58 10.27
N ARG A 68 -1.69 -1.36 10.58
CA ARG A 68 -0.81 -1.05 11.72
C ARG A 68 -0.21 0.35 11.62
N TRP A 69 0.23 0.78 10.43
CA TRP A 69 0.79 2.11 10.23
C TRP A 69 -0.24 3.24 10.32
N LEU A 70 -1.50 2.98 9.96
CA LEU A 70 -2.61 3.90 10.21
C LEU A 70 -2.82 4.10 11.72
N GLU A 71 -2.87 3.00 12.48
CA GLU A 71 -3.04 3.03 13.94
C GLU A 71 -1.86 3.72 14.64
N GLU A 72 -0.63 3.50 14.15
CA GLU A 72 0.59 4.16 14.63
C GLU A 72 0.70 5.64 14.19
N GLY A 73 -0.17 6.12 13.29
CA GLY A 73 -0.10 7.47 12.73
C GLY A 73 1.08 7.71 11.78
N ARG A 74 1.69 6.64 11.26
CA ARG A 74 2.81 6.71 10.29
C ARG A 74 2.34 7.03 8.88
N ILE A 75 1.11 6.66 8.56
CA ILE A 75 0.39 7.05 7.34
C ILE A 75 -0.98 7.61 7.71
N GLU A 76 -1.54 8.45 6.84
CA GLU A 76 -2.86 9.07 7.01
C GLU A 76 -3.96 8.36 6.21
N GLY A 77 -3.59 7.41 5.35
CA GLY A 77 -4.53 6.72 4.48
C GLY A 77 -3.89 5.57 3.70
N ILE A 78 -4.75 4.67 3.20
CA ILE A 78 -4.42 3.61 2.25
C ILE A 78 -5.19 3.88 0.94
N ILE A 79 -4.52 3.73 -0.19
CA ILE A 79 -5.10 3.86 -1.53
C ILE A 79 -5.02 2.50 -2.23
N PHE A 80 -6.16 1.92 -2.60
CA PHE A 80 -6.20 0.70 -3.39
C PHE A 80 -6.25 1.00 -4.89
N LEU A 81 -5.46 0.29 -5.69
CA LEU A 81 -5.46 0.38 -7.15
C LEU A 81 -5.38 -1.03 -7.77
N ALA A 82 -6.15 -1.39 -8.81
CA ALA A 82 -7.03 -0.55 -9.64
C ALA A 82 -8.51 -0.90 -9.48
N SER A 83 -9.39 0.09 -9.64
CA SER A 83 -10.84 -0.11 -9.63
C SER A 83 -11.37 -0.95 -10.80
N CYS A 84 -10.65 -0.99 -11.93
CA CYS A 84 -11.06 -1.72 -13.13
C CYS A 84 -10.89 -3.25 -13.04
N ILE A 85 -10.36 -3.75 -11.93
CA ILE A 85 -10.22 -5.19 -11.68
C ILE A 85 -11.11 -5.68 -10.52
N CYS A 86 -11.96 -4.80 -9.98
CA CYS A 86 -12.81 -5.09 -8.83
C CYS A 86 -14.01 -6.01 -9.12
N ASP A 87 -14.22 -6.37 -10.38
CA ASP A 87 -15.30 -7.23 -10.87
C ASP A 87 -14.79 -8.42 -11.69
N LEU A 88 -13.50 -8.75 -11.55
CA LEU A 88 -12.82 -9.82 -12.31
C LEU A 88 -12.55 -11.10 -11.50
N ASP A 89 -13.19 -11.27 -10.33
CA ASP A 89 -13.03 -12.43 -9.44
C ASP A 89 -11.56 -12.76 -9.07
N ILE A 90 -10.72 -11.73 -8.95
CA ILE A 90 -9.32 -11.88 -8.55
C ILE A 90 -9.26 -12.14 -7.04
N GLU A 91 -8.65 -13.26 -6.65
CA GLU A 91 -8.56 -13.71 -5.24
C GLU A 91 -8.06 -12.61 -4.28
N ALA A 92 -6.97 -11.91 -4.63
CA ALA A 92 -6.43 -10.82 -3.81
C ALA A 92 -7.40 -9.64 -3.64
N VAL A 93 -8.21 -9.34 -4.66
CA VAL A 93 -9.20 -8.26 -4.62
C VAL A 93 -10.39 -8.65 -3.76
N GLU A 94 -10.92 -9.86 -3.94
CA GLU A 94 -12.05 -10.34 -3.14
C GLU A 94 -11.67 -10.54 -1.68
N TRP A 95 -10.45 -11.00 -1.40
CA TRP A 95 -9.94 -11.02 -0.03
C TRP A 95 -9.85 -9.60 0.57
N THR A 96 -9.34 -8.63 -0.20
CA THR A 96 -9.21 -7.25 0.27
C THR A 96 -10.57 -6.62 0.57
N ARG A 97 -11.61 -6.91 -0.23
CA ARG A 97 -12.98 -6.49 0.02
C ARG A 97 -13.48 -7.01 1.38
N GLY A 98 -13.39 -8.32 1.61
CA GLY A 98 -13.83 -8.93 2.87
C GLY A 98 -13.03 -8.41 4.07
N TRP A 99 -11.72 -8.23 3.91
CA TRP A 99 -10.86 -7.66 4.95
C TRP A 99 -11.27 -6.23 5.33
N ILE A 100 -11.60 -5.37 4.36
CA ILE A 100 -12.09 -4.01 4.64
C ILE A 100 -13.42 -4.07 5.42
N GLU A 101 -14.33 -4.97 5.07
CA GLU A 101 -15.58 -5.15 5.81
C GLU A 101 -15.34 -5.62 7.25
N GLU A 102 -14.36 -6.50 7.48
CA GLU A 102 -14.02 -6.99 8.83
C GLU A 102 -13.46 -5.89 9.74
N ILE A 103 -12.62 -4.99 9.23
CA ILE A 103 -11.95 -3.97 10.07
C ILE A 103 -12.76 -2.69 10.26
N VAL A 104 -13.76 -2.43 9.41
CA VAL A 104 -14.63 -1.25 9.53
C VAL A 104 -15.79 -1.50 10.50
N ASN A 105 -16.17 -2.76 10.73
CA ASN A 105 -17.21 -3.16 11.68
C ASN A 105 -16.68 -3.25 13.12
#